data_AF-A0A951VDI2-F1
#
_entry.id   AF-A0A951VDI2-F1
#
_cell.length_a   1.000
_cell.length_b   1.000
_cell.length_c   1.000
_cell.angle_alpha   90.00
_cell.angle_beta   90.00
_cell.angle_gamma   90.00
#
_symmetry.space_group_name_H-M   'P 1'
#
loop_
_entity.id
_entity.type
_entity.pdbx_description
1 polymer ?
#
loop_
_entity_poly.entity_id
_entity_poly.type
_entity_poly.pdbx_seq_one_letter_code
_entity_poly.pdbx_strand_id
1 'polypeptide(L)'
;MKTDKIFEENPQLTEVYKTSDGQYFHTENFAKLHARNLKDKSIVHLESKQPAKEPKPEKTQEPGNQAEGVSADREALVAKYAELYGKAPQKNAKDETLIKRIAEKEEEITSQKDEDEAEN
;
A
#
# COMPACT_ATOMS: atom_id res chain seq x y z
N MET A 1 14.31 31.43 10.33
CA MET A 1 13.52 30.20 10.22
C MET A 1 12.83 30.00 11.56
N LYS A 2 11.49 29.97 11.59
CA LYS A 2 10.70 29.83 12.80
C LYS A 2 10.59 28.34 13.10
N THR A 3 11.11 27.91 14.24
CA THR A 3 10.88 26.56 14.77
C THR A 3 9.43 26.53 15.28
N ASP A 4 8.62 25.58 14.82
CA ASP A 4 7.26 25.42 15.37
C ASP A 4 7.32 25.04 16.85
N LYS A 5 6.38 25.57 17.66
CA LYS A 5 6.32 25.35 19.11
C LYS A 5 6.35 23.88 19.52
N ILE A 6 5.84 23.00 18.66
CA ILE A 6 5.82 21.54 18.88
C ILE A 6 7.21 20.98 19.16
N PHE A 7 8.25 21.52 18.51
CA PHE A 7 9.64 21.11 18.71
C PHE A 7 10.28 21.74 19.95
N GLU A 8 9.76 22.87 20.42
CA GLU A 8 10.19 23.47 21.70
C GLU A 8 9.65 22.66 22.87
N GLU A 9 8.39 22.22 22.79
CA GLU A 9 7.77 21.36 23.81
C GLU A 9 8.25 19.91 23.73
N ASN A 10 8.63 19.44 22.54
CA ASN A 10 9.09 18.07 22.31
C ASN A 10 10.43 18.08 21.56
N PRO A 11 11.55 18.38 22.25
CA PRO A 11 12.87 18.51 21.63
C PRO A 11 13.42 17.20 21.03
N GLN A 12 12.79 16.06 21.36
CA GLN A 12 13.10 14.76 20.77
C GLN A 12 12.56 14.58 19.35
N LEU A 13 11.63 15.44 18.91
CA LEU A 13 11.05 15.35 17.58
C LEU A 13 12.00 15.97 16.56
N THR A 14 12.40 15.17 15.59
CA THR A 14 13.22 15.59 14.45
C THR A 14 12.36 16.01 13.26
N GLU A 15 11.21 15.38 13.09
CA GLU A 15 10.24 15.64 12.03
C GLU A 15 8.83 15.52 12.56
N VAL A 16 7.92 16.34 12.03
CA VAL A 16 6.47 16.21 12.24
C VAL A 16 5.72 16.58 10.98
N TYR A 17 4.51 16.06 10.87
CA TYR A 17 3.62 16.26 9.74
C TYR A 17 2.38 17.02 10.22
N LYS A 18 2.18 18.22 9.71
CA LYS A 18 1.04 19.07 10.03
C LYS A 18 -0.01 18.95 8.93
N THR A 19 -1.24 18.61 9.30
CA THR A 19 -2.38 18.59 8.39
C THR A 19 -3.03 19.97 8.26
N SER A 20 -3.85 20.18 7.23
CA SER A 20 -4.56 21.44 6.99
C SER A 20 -5.53 21.85 8.12
N ASP A 21 -5.98 20.91 8.94
CA ASP A 21 -6.79 21.18 10.14
C ASP A 21 -5.95 21.75 11.31
N GLY A 22 -4.61 21.72 11.18
CA GLY A 22 -3.68 22.19 12.21
C GLY A 22 -3.24 21.10 13.18
N GLN A 23 -3.65 19.84 13.00
CA GLN A 23 -3.15 18.71 13.78
C GLN A 23 -1.76 18.27 13.33
N TYR A 24 -0.91 17.93 14.32
CA TYR A 24 0.44 17.43 14.13
C TYR A 24 0.51 15.92 14.35
N PHE A 25 1.31 15.24 13.54
CA PHE A 25 1.57 13.80 13.61
C PHE A 25 3.06 13.52 13.53
N HIS A 26 3.52 12.48 14.22
CA HIS A 26 4.93 12.07 14.18
C HIS A 26 5.26 11.23 12.93
N THR A 27 4.25 10.69 12.25
CA THR A 27 4.45 9.90 11.03
C THR A 27 3.57 10.41 9.90
N GLU A 28 4.11 10.35 8.69
CA GLU A 28 3.40 10.76 7.48
C GLU A 28 2.13 9.92 7.26
N ASN A 29 2.18 8.62 7.56
CA ASN A 29 1.06 7.71 7.31
C ASN A 29 -0.17 8.07 8.15
N PHE A 30 0.02 8.43 9.43
CA PHE A 30 -1.09 8.89 10.26
C PHE A 30 -1.65 10.23 9.79
N ALA A 31 -0.77 11.17 9.39
CA ALA A 31 -1.21 12.43 8.79
C ALA A 31 -2.01 12.21 7.50
N LYS A 32 -1.58 11.28 6.63
CA LYS A 32 -2.28 10.89 5.39
C LYS A 32 -3.64 10.28 5.65
N LEU A 33 -3.72 9.34 6.60
CA LEU A 33 -5.00 8.72 6.98
C LEU A 33 -5.98 9.76 7.54
N HIS A 34 -5.48 10.71 8.32
CA HIS A 34 -6.29 11.79 8.86
C HIS A 34 -6.75 12.76 7.75
N ALA A 35 -5.81 13.27 6.97
CA ALA A 35 -6.06 14.21 5.87
C ALA A 35 -7.03 13.65 4.83
N ARG A 36 -7.10 12.32 4.65
CA ARG A 36 -8.04 11.67 3.72
C ARG A 36 -9.51 12.01 4.01
N ASN A 37 -9.86 12.26 5.27
CA ASN A 37 -11.21 12.63 5.69
C ASN A 37 -11.46 14.15 5.71
N LEU A 38 -10.42 14.96 5.49
CA LEU A 38 -10.52 16.41 5.42
C LEU A 38 -10.86 16.89 4.01
N LYS A 39 -11.45 18.09 3.93
CA LYS A 39 -11.70 18.77 2.65
C LYS A 39 -10.38 19.14 1.96
N ASP A 40 -9.43 19.64 2.74
CA ASP A 40 -8.09 19.95 2.28
C ASP A 40 -7.12 18.86 2.75
N LYS A 41 -6.50 18.17 1.79
CA LYS A 41 -5.67 16.99 2.04
C LYS A 41 -4.19 17.34 2.14
N SER A 42 -3.87 18.62 2.28
CA SER A 42 -2.49 19.09 2.32
C SER A 42 -1.84 18.67 3.64
N ILE A 43 -0.60 18.23 3.52
CA ILE A 43 0.24 17.85 4.65
C ILE A 43 1.54 18.61 4.49
N VAL A 44 1.91 19.35 5.52
CA VAL A 44 3.15 20.12 5.59
C VAL A 44 4.12 19.35 6.47
N HIS A 45 5.24 18.93 5.89
CA HIS A 45 6.35 18.35 6.62
C HIS A 45 7.15 19.49 7.26
N LEU A 46 7.25 19.46 8.59
CA LEU A 46 8.07 20.36 9.39
C LEU A 46 9.23 19.57 9.97
N GLU A 47 10.42 20.16 9.94
CA GLU A 47 11.65 19.55 10.46
C GLU A 47 12.19 20.41 11.59
N SER A 48 12.71 19.78 12.63
CA SER A 48 13.44 20.49 13.67
C SER A 48 14.83 20.86 13.14
N LYS A 49 15.32 22.05 13.52
CA LYS A 49 16.63 22.56 13.08
C LYS A 49 17.81 21.84 13.77
N GLN A 50 17.57 20.74 14.47
CA GLN A 50 18.65 19.95 15.03
C GLN A 50 19.46 19.33 13.88
N PRO A 51 20.79 19.24 13.99
CA PRO A 51 21.62 18.63 12.96
C PRO A 51 21.40 17.10 12.95
N ALA A 52 20.27 16.68 12.39
CA ALA A 52 20.11 15.33 11.90
C ALA A 52 21.05 15.17 10.70
N LYS A 53 21.85 14.10 10.73
CA LYS A 53 22.74 13.69 9.63
C LYS A 53 21.97 13.72 8.29
N GLU A 54 22.49 14.48 7.34
CA GLU A 54 21.98 14.71 5.96
C GLU A 54 21.89 13.43 5.10
N PRO A 55 21.19 13.43 3.92
CA PRO A 55 20.13 14.35 3.45
C PRO A 55 18.87 13.67 2.82
N LYS A 56 17.82 14.48 2.68
CA LYS A 56 16.57 14.34 1.88
C LYS A 56 16.81 14.46 0.34
N PRO A 57 15.85 14.10 -0.55
CA PRO A 57 14.85 15.09 -0.98
C PRO A 57 13.40 14.57 -1.12
N GLU A 58 12.52 15.57 -1.11
CA GLU A 58 11.06 15.62 -1.17
C GLU A 58 10.51 15.61 -2.63
N LYS A 59 9.21 15.28 -2.77
CA LYS A 59 8.25 15.44 -3.91
C LYS A 59 8.38 14.44 -5.07
N THR A 60 7.31 13.73 -5.47
CA THR A 60 6.15 14.29 -6.17
C THR A 60 4.98 13.29 -6.19
N GLN A 61 3.76 13.80 -6.10
CA GLN A 61 2.51 13.07 -6.36
C GLN A 61 2.42 12.67 -7.84
N GLU A 62 2.15 11.40 -8.15
CA GLU A 62 1.19 10.97 -9.19
C GLU A 62 0.88 9.46 -9.03
N PRO A 63 -0.31 8.98 -9.42
CA PRO A 63 -0.81 7.65 -9.12
C PRO A 63 -0.28 6.65 -10.15
N GLY A 64 0.80 5.96 -9.86
CA GLY A 64 1.37 5.00 -10.79
C GLY A 64 2.03 3.84 -10.08
N ASN A 65 1.45 2.66 -10.24
CA ASN A 65 2.06 1.36 -9.95
C ASN A 65 2.67 1.17 -8.55
N GLN A 66 1.84 0.67 -7.63
CA GLN A 66 2.32 -0.31 -6.66
C GLN A 66 2.76 -1.56 -7.43
N ALA A 67 4.03 -1.62 -7.80
CA ALA A 67 4.67 -2.80 -8.34
C ALA A 67 6.12 -2.84 -7.91
N GLU A 68 6.39 -2.83 -6.61
CA GLU A 68 7.70 -3.25 -6.08
C GLU A 68 7.48 -3.96 -4.76
N GLY A 69 7.83 -5.25 -4.75
CA GLY A 69 7.38 -6.25 -3.77
C GLY A 69 6.60 -7.41 -4.39
N VAL A 70 6.74 -7.66 -5.69
CA VAL A 70 6.33 -8.93 -6.28
C VAL A 70 7.40 -9.95 -5.90
N SER A 71 7.28 -10.52 -4.69
CA SER A 71 7.80 -11.86 -4.43
C SER A 71 7.33 -12.73 -5.60
N ALA A 72 8.24 -13.43 -6.28
CA ALA A 72 7.95 -14.20 -7.50
C ALA A 72 6.68 -15.06 -7.39
N ASP A 73 6.35 -15.50 -6.17
CA ASP A 73 5.13 -16.21 -5.81
C ASP A 73 3.83 -15.46 -6.16
N ARG A 74 3.75 -14.14 -5.97
CA ARG A 74 2.51 -13.39 -6.21
C ARG A 74 2.19 -13.26 -7.70
N GLU A 75 3.18 -13.04 -8.55
CA GLU A 75 2.96 -13.01 -10.01
C GLU A 75 2.47 -14.37 -10.51
N ALA A 76 3.07 -15.45 -10.03
CA ALA A 76 2.66 -16.81 -10.36
C ALA A 76 1.21 -17.11 -9.90
N LEU A 77 0.83 -16.64 -8.71
CA LEU A 77 -0.56 -16.77 -8.22
C LEU A 77 -1.54 -15.94 -9.06
N VAL A 78 -1.17 -14.71 -9.44
CA VAL A 78 -2.01 -13.86 -10.29
C VAL A 78 -2.19 -14.48 -11.67
N ALA A 79 -1.13 -15.02 -12.26
CA ALA A 79 -1.16 -15.71 -13.55
C ALA A 79 -2.07 -16.95 -13.50
N LYS A 80 -1.84 -17.86 -12.53
CA LYS A 80 -2.71 -19.04 -12.32
C LYS A 80 -4.18 -18.68 -12.12
N TYR A 81 -4.46 -17.68 -11.29
CA TYR A 81 -5.83 -17.22 -11.08
C TYR A 81 -6.46 -16.72 -12.38
N ALA A 82 -5.72 -15.95 -13.17
CA ALA A 82 -6.20 -15.43 -14.45
C ALA A 82 -6.46 -16.54 -15.46
N GLU A 83 -5.64 -17.59 -15.48
CA GLU A 83 -5.86 -18.78 -16.33
C GLU A 83 -7.14 -19.54 -15.93
N LEU A 84 -7.36 -19.77 -14.62
CA LEU A 84 -8.50 -20.55 -14.11
C LEU A 84 -9.84 -19.82 -14.21
N TYR A 85 -9.83 -18.49 -14.05
CA TYR A 85 -11.05 -17.67 -14.00
C TYR A 85 -11.24 -16.75 -15.20
N GLY A 86 -10.28 -16.71 -16.14
CA GLY A 86 -10.31 -15.84 -17.32
C GLY A 86 -10.25 -14.33 -17.01
N LYS A 87 -9.93 -13.95 -15.76
CA LYS A 87 -9.90 -12.55 -15.32
C LYS A 87 -8.82 -12.31 -14.27
N ALA A 88 -8.20 -11.13 -14.33
CA ALA A 88 -7.23 -10.72 -13.34
C ALA A 88 -7.89 -10.54 -11.95
N PRO A 89 -7.20 -10.93 -10.86
CA PRO A 89 -7.68 -10.69 -9.51
C PRO A 89 -7.69 -9.20 -9.15
N GLN A 90 -8.42 -8.84 -8.10
CA GLN A 90 -8.42 -7.46 -7.59
C GLN A 90 -7.01 -7.03 -7.16
N LYS A 91 -6.60 -5.80 -7.50
CA LYS A 91 -5.27 -5.25 -7.19
C LYS A 91 -4.91 -5.31 -5.70
N ASN A 92 -5.91 -5.23 -4.82
CA ASN A 92 -5.76 -5.28 -3.36
C ASN A 92 -6.05 -6.66 -2.75
N ALA A 93 -6.19 -7.71 -3.57
CA ALA A 93 -6.40 -9.07 -3.08
C ALA A 93 -5.18 -9.54 -2.27
N LYS A 94 -5.42 -10.26 -1.18
CA LYS A 94 -4.37 -10.88 -0.39
C LYS A 94 -3.94 -12.20 -1.02
N ASP A 95 -2.68 -12.57 -0.87
CA ASP A 95 -2.11 -13.79 -1.47
C ASP A 95 -2.83 -15.04 -0.95
N GLU A 96 -3.12 -15.10 0.35
CA GLU A 96 -3.93 -16.16 0.97
C GLU A 96 -5.29 -16.37 0.29
N THR A 97 -5.92 -15.28 -0.16
CA THR A 97 -7.21 -15.33 -0.86
C THR A 97 -7.06 -15.86 -2.29
N LEU A 98 -5.96 -15.50 -2.97
CA LEU A 98 -5.66 -16.01 -4.31
C LEU A 98 -5.38 -17.51 -4.26
N ILE A 99 -4.52 -17.95 -3.35
CA ILE A 99 -4.18 -19.37 -3.15
C ILE A 99 -5.43 -20.20 -2.92
N LYS A 100 -6.32 -19.76 -2.00
CA LYS A 100 -7.56 -20.48 -1.70
C LYS A 100 -8.46 -20.65 -2.93
N ARG A 101 -8.65 -19.59 -3.72
CA ARG A 101 -9.51 -19.63 -4.91
C ARG A 101 -8.91 -20.44 -6.05
N ILE A 102 -7.60 -20.33 -6.24
CA ILE A 102 -6.87 -21.14 -7.24
C ILE A 102 -7.04 -22.62 -6.91
N ALA A 103 -6.79 -23.02 -5.66
CA ALA A 103 -6.91 -24.42 -5.24
C ALA A 103 -8.35 -24.96 -5.39
N GLU A 104 -9.36 -24.20 -4.95
CA GLU A 104 -10.77 -24.58 -5.10
C GLU A 104 -11.17 -24.77 -6.57
N LYS A 105 -10.67 -23.90 -7.46
CA LYS A 105 -10.99 -23.96 -8.89
C LYS A 105 -10.19 -25.03 -9.63
N GLU A 106 -8.93 -25.25 -9.28
CA GLU A 106 -8.13 -26.37 -9.80
C GLU A 106 -8.77 -27.71 -9.44
N GLU A 107 -9.29 -27.86 -8.21
CA GLU A 107 -10.01 -29.07 -7.78
C GLU A 107 -11.33 -29.26 -8.55
N GLU A 108 -12.13 -28.20 -8.71
CA GLU A 108 -13.39 -28.24 -9.47
C GLU A 108 -13.17 -28.57 -10.96
N ILE A 109 -12.16 -27.96 -11.59
CA ILE A 109 -11.81 -28.24 -13.00
C ILE A 109 -11.26 -29.66 -13.15
N THR A 110 -10.50 -30.17 -12.17
CA THR A 110 -10.00 -31.55 -12.20
C THR A 110 -11.15 -32.54 -12.10
N SER A 111 -12.11 -32.33 -11.20
CA SER A 111 -13.29 -33.21 -11.08
C SER A 111 -14.23 -33.16 -12.29
N GLN A 112 -14.25 -32.08 -13.06
CA GLN A 112 -15.04 -31.99 -14.30
C GLN A 112 -14.37 -32.61 -15.52
N LYS A 113 -13.05 -32.88 -15.47
CA LYS A 113 -12.30 -33.39 -16.63
C LYS A 113 -12.33 -34.92 -16.77
N ASP A 114 -12.65 -35.64 -15.68
CA ASP A 114 -12.80 -37.10 -15.68
C ASP A 114 -14.12 -37.61 -16.29
N GLU A 115 -15.10 -36.73 -16.59
CA GLU A 115 -16.37 -37.13 -17.23
C GLU A 115 -16.40 -36.97 -18.76
N ASP A 116 -15.52 -36.15 -19.35
CA ASP A 116 -15.50 -35.89 -20.81
C ASP A 116 -14.54 -36.83 -21.59
N GLU A 117 -13.76 -37.68 -20.93
CA GLU A 117 -12.85 -38.65 -21.58
C GLU A 117 -13.39 -40.09 -21.58
N ALA A 118 -14.71 -40.28 -21.36
CA ALA A 118 -15.39 -41.58 -21.43
C ALA A 118 -16.30 -41.76 -22.65
N GLU A 119 -16.39 -40.77 -23.55
CA GLU A 119 -17.17 -40.87 -24.79
C GLU A 119 -16.35 -40.43 -26.01
N ASN A 120 -15.34 -41.23 -26.38
CA ASN A 120 -14.86 -41.32 -27.77
C ASN A 120 -14.39 -42.74 -28.10
#